data_AF-A0A1E3QQB9-F1
#
_entry.id   AF-A0A1E3QQB9-F1
#
_cell.length_a   1.000
_cell.length_b   1.000
_cell.length_c   1.000
_cell.angle_alpha   90.00
_cell.angle_beta   90.00
_cell.angle_gamma   90.00
#
_symmetry.space_group_name_H-M   'P 1'
#
loop_
_entity.id
_entity.type
_entity.pdbx_description
1 polymer ?
#
loop_
_entity_poly.entity_id
_entity_poly.type
_entity_poly.pdbx_seq_one_letter_code
_entity_poly.pdbx_strand_id
1 'polypeptide(L)'
;YPCEQCGKSFNRPYNLRSHMKTHSTDKPHACQYCNRRFARTHDRKRHELLHEGEKKFKCFGYLRDGKLTWGCNRKFARADALGRHFR
;
A
#
# COMPACT_ATOMS: atom_id res chain seq x y z
N TYR A 1 11.73 10.26 16.03
CA TYR A 1 11.06 9.25 16.88
C TYR A 1 11.58 7.85 16.53
N PRO A 2 12.57 7.34 17.26
CA PRO A 2 13.16 6.03 17.01
C PRO A 2 12.30 4.88 17.58
N CYS A 3 12.28 3.75 16.89
CA CYS A 3 11.74 2.49 17.39
C CYS A 3 12.84 1.72 18.12
N GLU A 4 12.62 1.41 19.39
CA GLU A 4 13.61 0.70 20.22
C GLU A 4 13.77 -0.78 19.84
N GLN A 5 12.80 -1.38 19.15
CA GLN A 5 12.85 -2.79 18.76
C GLN A 5 13.60 -3.04 17.45
N CYS A 6 13.68 -2.06 16.55
CA CYS A 6 14.34 -2.25 15.25
C CYS A 6 15.22 -1.08 14.79
N GLY A 7 15.39 -0.04 15.63
CA GLY A 7 16.22 1.14 15.33
C GLY A 7 15.66 2.08 14.26
N LYS A 8 14.49 1.78 13.66
CA LYS A 8 13.90 2.63 12.62
C LYS A 8 13.46 3.97 13.19
N SER A 9 13.85 5.05 12.51
CA SER A 9 13.49 6.41 12.89
C SER A 9 12.37 6.99 12.04
N PHE A 10 11.37 7.56 12.71
CA PHE A 10 10.21 8.19 12.09
C PHE A 10 10.22 9.70 12.36
N ASN A 11 9.73 10.47 11.39
CA ASN A 11 9.63 11.93 11.45
C ASN A 11 8.49 12.44 12.35
N ARG A 12 7.52 11.59 12.69
CA ARG A 12 6.32 11.96 13.46
C ARG A 12 5.96 10.89 14.50
N PRO A 13 5.42 11.28 15.67
CA PRO A 13 5.17 10.34 16.76
C PRO A 13 4.03 9.36 16.44
N TYR A 14 3.01 9.81 15.72
CA TYR A 14 1.91 8.92 15.29
C TYR A 14 2.38 7.85 14.29
N ASN A 15 3.41 8.16 13.48
CA ASN A 15 4.02 7.19 12.57
C ASN A 15 4.74 6.10 13.37
N LEU A 16 5.52 6.48 14.39
CA LEU A 16 6.15 5.52 15.31
C LEU A 16 5.08 4.66 16.01
N ARG A 17 4.01 5.26 16.56
CA ARG A 17 2.92 4.52 17.20
C ARG A 17 2.25 3.53 16.25
N SER A 18 1.99 3.93 15.00
CA SER A 18 1.45 3.01 13.98
C SER A 18 2.45 1.91 13.62
N HIS A 19 3.75 2.20 13.64
CA HIS A 19 4.79 1.22 13.37
C HIS A 19 4.94 0.20 14.50
N MET A 20 4.77 0.59 15.77
CA MET A 20 4.80 -0.37 16.88
C MET A 20 3.74 -1.49 16.74
N LYS A 21 2.62 -1.21 16.07
CA LYS A 21 1.61 -2.24 15.72
C LYS A 21 2.14 -3.31 14.77
N THR A 22 3.22 -3.05 14.02
CA THR A 22 3.84 -4.08 13.16
C THR A 22 4.72 -5.06 13.94
N HIS A 23 5.18 -4.66 15.11
CA HIS A 23 5.91 -5.54 16.03
C HIS A 23 4.98 -6.36 16.91
N SER A 24 3.79 -5.83 17.20
CA SER A 24 2.74 -6.62 17.84
C SER A 24 2.31 -7.75 16.89
N THR A 25 2.37 -8.98 17.37
CA THR A 25 1.82 -10.17 16.68
C THR A 25 0.29 -10.16 16.66
N ASP A 26 -0.33 -9.26 17.44
CA ASP A 26 -1.77 -9.07 17.42
C ASP A 26 -2.20 -8.35 16.13
N LYS A 27 -2.73 -9.14 15.20
CA LYS A 27 -3.31 -8.66 13.95
C LYS A 27 -4.84 -8.80 14.06
N PRO A 28 -5.53 -7.83 14.66
CA PRO A 28 -6.96 -7.94 14.92
C PRO A 28 -7.79 -7.93 13.63
N HIS A 29 -7.25 -7.43 12.52
CA HIS A 29 -7.98 -7.27 11.27
C HIS A 29 -7.78 -8.47 10.34
N ALA A 30 -8.66 -9.48 10.45
CA ALA A 30 -8.72 -10.61 9.51
C ALA A 30 -9.45 -10.21 8.22
N CYS A 31 -8.95 -10.68 7.07
CA CYS A 31 -9.64 -10.59 5.78
C CYS A 31 -10.91 -11.44 5.80
N GLN A 32 -11.98 -10.97 5.15
CA GLN A 32 -13.24 -11.73 5.07
C GLN A 32 -13.20 -12.85 4.02
N TYR A 33 -12.28 -12.78 3.06
CA TYR A 33 -12.17 -13.74 1.95
C TYR A 33 -11.04 -14.77 2.13
N CYS A 34 -10.16 -14.58 3.12
CA CYS A 34 -9.08 -15.52 3.43
C CYS A 34 -8.58 -15.38 4.87
N ASN A 35 -7.80 -16.35 5.36
CA ASN A 35 -7.28 -16.36 6.74
C ASN A 35 -6.11 -15.36 6.99
N ARG A 36 -5.92 -14.37 6.12
CA ARG A 36 -4.82 -13.41 6.25
C ARG A 36 -5.19 -12.30 7.25
N ARG A 37 -4.35 -12.09 8.25
CA ARG A 37 -4.54 -11.06 9.29
C ARG A 37 -3.60 -9.87 9.07
N PHE A 38 -4.08 -8.67 9.38
CA PHE A 38 -3.38 -7.40 9.22
C PHE A 38 -3.37 -6.62 10.54
N ALA A 39 -2.29 -5.87 10.76
CA ALA A 39 -2.12 -5.00 11.93
C ALA A 39 -2.93 -3.69 11.83
N ARG A 40 -3.40 -3.32 10.63
CA ARG A 40 -4.15 -2.07 10.37
C ARG A 40 -5.33 -2.32 9.45
N THR A 41 -6.45 -1.64 9.72
CA THR A 41 -7.70 -1.73 8.94
C THR A 41 -7.50 -1.39 7.47
N HIS A 42 -6.74 -0.33 7.16
CA HIS A 42 -6.49 0.09 5.78
C HIS A 42 -5.67 -0.94 4.99
N ASP A 43 -4.75 -1.66 5.65
CA ASP A 43 -3.97 -2.72 5.00
C ASP A 43 -4.88 -3.92 4.65
N ARG A 44 -5.82 -4.28 5.55
CA ARG A 44 -6.84 -5.30 5.29
C ARG A 44 -7.76 -4.89 4.14
N LYS A 45 -8.37 -3.69 4.19
CA LYS A 45 -9.23 -3.19 3.12
C LYS A 45 -8.52 -3.17 1.75
N ARG A 46 -7.26 -2.72 1.72
CA ARG A 46 -6.46 -2.74 0.48
C ARG A 46 -6.21 -4.15 -0.03
N HIS A 47 -6.08 -5.13 0.86
CA HIS A 47 -5.94 -6.53 0.48
C HIS A 47 -7.27 -7.12 -0.02
N GLU A 48 -8.40 -6.75 0.58
CA GLU A 48 -9.76 -7.15 0.14
C GLU A 48 -10.03 -6.71 -1.32
N LEU A 49 -9.53 -5.55 -1.76
CA LEU A 49 -9.59 -5.12 -3.16
C LEU A 49 -8.94 -6.09 -4.16
N LEU A 50 -7.99 -6.93 -3.71
CA LEU A 50 -7.39 -7.97 -4.55
C LEU A 50 -8.32 -9.16 -4.77
N HIS A 51 -9.21 -9.44 -3.81
CA HIS A 51 -10.22 -10.49 -3.93
C HIS A 51 -11.37 -10.05 -4.84
N GLU A 52 -11.82 -8.80 -4.72
CA GLU A 52 -12.87 -8.22 -5.56
C GLU A 52 -12.39 -7.87 -6.98
N GLY A 53 -11.07 -7.95 -7.23
CA GLY A 53 -10.48 -7.60 -8.53
C GLY A 53 -10.62 -6.12 -8.90
N GLU A 54 -10.98 -5.25 -7.93
CA GLU A 54 -11.21 -3.82 -8.16
C GLU A 54 -9.89 -3.11 -8.50
N LYS A 55 -9.61 -2.98 -9.79
CA LYS A 55 -8.43 -2.24 -10.29
C LYS A 55 -8.78 -0.77 -10.51
N LYS A 56 -8.72 0.02 -9.43
CA LYS A 56 -9.10 1.45 -9.40
C LYS A 56 -8.08 2.38 -10.07
N PHE A 57 -6.81 1.96 -10.19
CA PHE A 57 -5.73 2.82 -10.68
C PHE A 57 -5.41 2.46 -12.12
N LYS A 58 -5.62 3.38 -13.05
CA LYS A 58 -5.37 3.12 -14.48
C LYS A 58 -4.15 3.92 -14.97
N CYS A 59 -3.31 3.29 -15.77
CA CYS A 59 -2.26 3.95 -16.50
C CYS A 59 -2.86 4.75 -17.66
N PHE A 60 -2.87 6.08 -17.55
CA PHE A 60 -3.33 6.99 -18.59
C PHE A 60 -2.19 7.55 -19.45
N GLY A 61 -0.93 7.20 -19.15
CA GLY A 61 0.25 7.86 -19.70
C GLY A 61 0.52 9.20 -19.00
N TYR A 62 1.77 9.66 -19.01
CA TYR A 62 2.14 10.98 -18.52
C TYR A 62 3.14 11.63 -19.48
N LEU A 63 3.23 12.96 -19.46
CA LEU A 63 4.28 13.65 -20.23
C LEU A 63 5.63 13.40 -19.57
N ARG A 64 6.58 12.84 -20.32
CA ARG A 64 7.98 12.74 -19.93
C ARG A 64 8.82 13.41 -21.02
N ASP A 65 9.60 14.43 -20.65
CA ASP A 65 10.47 15.18 -21.56
C ASP A 65 9.74 15.73 -22.81
N GLY A 66 8.55 16.31 -22.61
CA GLY A 66 7.75 16.89 -23.69
C GLY A 66 7.14 15.89 -24.67
N LYS A 67 7.30 14.58 -24.44
CA LYS A 67 6.71 13.51 -25.26
C LYS A 67 5.63 12.77 -24.48
N LEU A 68 4.48 12.55 -25.11
CA LEU A 68 3.38 11.78 -24.55
C LEU A 68 3.78 10.30 -24.57
N THR A 69 4.11 9.71 -23.42
CA THR A 69 4.35 8.26 -23.36
C THR A 69 3.02 7.53 -23.59
N TRP A 70 2.99 6.57 -24.51
CA TRP A 70 1.77 5.83 -24.83
C TRP A 70 1.21 5.14 -23.58
N GLY A 71 0.01 5.55 -23.15
CA GLY A 71 -0.63 4.97 -21.99
C GLY A 71 -1.11 3.55 -22.30
N CYS A 72 -0.53 2.54 -21.64
CA CYS A 72 -0.88 1.14 -21.89
C CYS A 72 -2.26 0.72 -21.36
N ASN A 73 -3.08 1.66 -20.86
CA ASN A 73 -4.41 1.46 -20.28
C ASN A 73 -4.50 0.39 -19.18
N ARG A 74 -3.35 -0.06 -18.66
CA ARG A 74 -3.26 -1.14 -17.68
C ARG A 74 -3.85 -0.67 -16.36
N LYS A 75 -4.75 -1.48 -15.82
CA LYS A 75 -5.38 -1.23 -14.51
C LYS A 75 -4.58 -1.94 -13.42
N PHE A 76 -4.43 -1.27 -12.30
CA PHE A 76 -3.72 -1.70 -11.11
C PHE A 76 -4.66 -1.59 -9.90
N ALA A 77 -4.55 -2.53 -8.99
CA ALA A 77 -5.27 -2.50 -7.72
C ALA A 77 -4.72 -1.43 -6.76
N ARG A 78 -3.50 -0.92 -6.99
CA ARG A 78 -2.83 0.02 -6.07
C ARG A 78 -2.05 1.10 -6.81
N ALA A 79 -2.04 2.32 -6.25
CA ALA A 79 -1.29 3.46 -6.76
C ALA A 79 0.22 3.21 -6.80
N ASP A 80 0.79 2.52 -5.80
CA ASP A 80 2.23 2.22 -5.77
C ASP A 80 2.64 1.22 -6.87
N ALA A 81 1.73 0.33 -7.28
CA ALA A 81 1.96 -0.55 -8.41
C ALA A 81 1.93 0.20 -9.74
N LEU A 82 1.04 1.19 -9.87
CA LEU A 82 1.03 2.12 -11.01
C LEU A 82 2.30 2.99 -11.01
N GLY A 83 2.75 3.49 -9.85
CA GLY A 83 3.99 4.26 -9.72
C GLY A 83 5.24 3.46 -10.11
N ARG A 84 5.33 2.17 -9.73
CA ARG A 84 6.40 1.27 -10.21
C ARG A 84 6.32 0.98 -11.71
N HIS A 85 5.15 1.03 -12.32
CA HIS A 85 4.98 0.82 -13.76
C HIS A 85 5.52 1.99 -14.59
N PHE A 86 5.59 3.18 -14.01
CA PHE A 86 6.12 4.38 -14.66
C PHE A 86 7.64 4.57 -14.51
N ARG A 87 8.28 3.77 -13.65
CA ARG A 87 9.75 3.74 -13.47
C ARG A 87 10.38 2.83 -14.51
#